data_AF-A0A3B8Q554-F1
#
_entry.id   AF-A0A3B8Q554-F1
#
_cell.length_a   1.000
_cell.length_b   1.000
_cell.length_c   1.000
_cell.angle_alpha   90.00
_cell.angle_beta   90.00
_cell.angle_gamma   90.00
#
_symmetry.space_group_name_H-M   'P 1'
#
loop_
_entity.id
_entity.type
_entity.pdbx_description
1 polymer ?
#
loop_
_entity_poly.entity_id
_entity_poly.type
_entity_poly.pdbx_seq_one_letter_code
_entity_poly.pdbx_strand_id
1 'polypeptide(L)'
;MLTYWERVLNGLVYELYFPEEVHGAGLRLFELVEAARLPDVNALPETERLPRLRQKFEELHDGAHPLRVALDKLQTLDTVRIIEGKA
;
A
#
# COMPACT_ATOMS: atom_id res chain seq x y z
N MET A 1 -8.45 -7.27 6.03
CA MET A 1 -7.88 -7.50 4.68
C MET A 1 -8.32 -6.41 3.71
N LEU A 2 -9.63 -6.19 3.47
CA LEU A 2 -10.12 -5.18 2.53
C LEU A 2 -9.60 -3.76 2.82
N THR A 3 -9.75 -3.28 4.06
CA THR A 3 -9.29 -1.94 4.49
C THR A 3 -7.79 -1.72 4.28
N TYR A 4 -6.97 -2.77 4.33
CA TYR A 4 -5.54 -2.64 4.08
C TYR A 4 -5.25 -2.36 2.61
N TRP A 5 -5.90 -3.09 1.70
CA TRP A 5 -5.75 -2.86 0.26
C TRP A 5 -6.32 -1.51 -0.16
N GLU A 6 -7.42 -1.08 0.46
CA GLU A 6 -7.96 0.27 0.28
C GLU A 6 -6.93 1.34 0.67
N ARG A 7 -6.22 1.15 1.80
CA ARG A 7 -5.12 2.06 2.19
C ARG A 7 -3.97 2.05 1.18
N VAL A 8 -3.60 0.89 0.63
CA VAL A 8 -2.59 0.80 -0.44
C VAL A 8 -3.05 1.61 -1.65
N LEU A 9 -4.29 1.40 -2.10
CA LEU A 9 -4.86 2.10 -3.26
C LEU A 9 -4.92 3.62 -3.04
N ASN A 10 -5.41 4.07 -1.88
CA ASN A 10 -5.43 5.49 -1.53
C ASN A 10 -4.01 6.06 -1.53
N GLY A 11 -3.03 5.31 -1.03
CA GLY A 11 -1.63 5.69 -1.08
C GLY A 11 -1.13 5.94 -2.50
N LEU A 12 -1.40 5.01 -3.42
CA LEU A 12 -1.04 5.17 -4.84
C LEU A 12 -1.75 6.38 -5.48
N VAL A 13 -3.01 6.63 -5.12
CA VAL A 13 -3.75 7.83 -5.55
C VAL A 13 -3.08 9.09 -5.02
N TYR A 14 -2.70 9.15 -3.74
CA TYR A 14 -2.03 10.32 -3.18
C TYR A 14 -0.68 10.57 -3.85
N GLU A 15 0.12 9.54 -4.11
CA GLU A 15 1.37 9.70 -4.84
C GLU A 15 1.15 10.20 -6.28
N LEU A 16 0.08 9.76 -6.94
CA LEU A 16 -0.26 10.17 -8.29
C LEU A 16 -0.67 11.66 -8.37
N TYR A 17 -1.40 12.16 -7.37
CA TYR A 17 -1.94 13.53 -7.37
C TYR A 17 -1.11 14.54 -6.58
N PHE A 18 -0.33 14.10 -5.60
CA PHE A 18 0.52 14.92 -4.72
C PHE A 18 1.95 14.38 -4.67
N PRO A 19 2.62 14.23 -5.83
CA PRO A 19 3.94 13.62 -5.89
C PRO A 19 4.98 14.43 -5.11
N GLU A 20 4.89 15.76 -5.09
CA GLU A 20 5.86 16.60 -4.38
C GLU A 20 5.78 16.41 -2.86
N GLU A 21 4.58 16.36 -2.29
CA GLU A 21 4.35 16.16 -0.86
C GLU A 21 4.71 14.73 -0.43
N VAL A 22 4.31 13.74 -1.24
CA VAL A 22 4.56 12.33 -0.95
C VAL A 22 6.06 12.00 -1.10
N HIS A 23 6.70 12.39 -2.21
CA HIS A 23 8.13 12.15 -2.42
C HIS A 23 9.00 13.04 -1.52
N GLY A 24 8.57 14.26 -1.22
CA GLY A 24 9.22 15.16 -0.26
C GLY A 24 9.25 14.59 1.16
N ALA A 25 8.26 13.77 1.52
CA ALA A 25 8.26 12.98 2.74
C ALA A 25 9.08 11.68 2.64
N GLY A 26 9.76 11.43 1.52
CA GLY A 26 10.54 10.22 1.27
C GLY A 26 9.68 8.97 1.06
N LEU A 27 8.42 9.12 0.66
CA LEU A 27 7.51 8.01 0.36
C LEU A 27 7.49 7.77 -1.16
N ARG A 28 7.61 6.51 -1.57
CA ARG A 28 7.56 6.07 -2.98
C ARG A 28 6.73 4.79 -3.05
N LEU A 29 5.40 4.93 -2.98
CA LEU A 29 4.48 3.82 -2.80
C LEU A 29 4.38 2.94 -4.06
N PHE A 30 4.44 3.53 -5.26
CA PHE A 30 4.53 2.76 -6.52
C PHE A 30 5.76 1.84 -6.52
N GLU A 31 6.93 2.35 -6.15
CA GLU A 31 8.16 1.54 -6.06
C GLU A 31 8.02 0.43 -5.00
N LEU A 32 7.39 0.73 -3.85
CA LEU A 32 7.17 -0.26 -2.79
C LEU A 32 6.18 -1.36 -3.20
N VAL A 33 5.13 -1.02 -3.96
CA VAL A 33 4.17 -1.99 -4.49
C VAL A 33 4.78 -2.83 -5.61
N GLU A 34 5.62 -2.24 -6.46
CA GLU A 34 6.37 -2.99 -7.46
C GLU A 34 7.35 -3.97 -6.80
N ALA A 35 8.10 -3.50 -5.80
CA ALA A 35 9.03 -4.31 -5.01
C ALA A 35 8.32 -5.44 -4.25
N ALA A 36 7.04 -5.26 -3.88
CA ALA A 36 6.23 -6.29 -3.25
C ALA A 36 5.97 -7.49 -4.17
N ARG A 37 6.13 -7.39 -5.49
CA ARG A 37 5.95 -8.50 -6.46
C ARG A 37 4.68 -9.29 -6.21
N LEU A 38 3.53 -8.61 -6.35
CA LEU A 38 2.22 -9.24 -6.18
C LEU A 38 2.06 -10.42 -7.15
N PRO A 39 1.52 -11.57 -6.71
CA PRO A 39 1.37 -12.73 -7.56
C PRO A 39 0.33 -12.48 -8.66
N ASP A 40 0.61 -12.96 -9.87
CA ASP A 40 -0.39 -13.03 -10.93
C ASP A 40 -1.42 -14.11 -10.61
N VAL A 41 -2.63 -13.68 -10.25
CA VAL A 41 -3.74 -14.56 -9.86
C VAL A 41 -4.16 -15.48 -11.00
N ASN A 42 -4.03 -15.03 -12.25
CA ASN A 42 -4.44 -15.82 -13.41
C ASN A 42 -3.45 -16.95 -13.70
N ALA A 43 -2.17 -16.76 -13.36
CA ALA A 43 -1.13 -17.77 -13.49
C ALA A 43 -1.17 -18.84 -12.39
N LEU A 44 -1.91 -18.61 -11.29
CA LEU A 44 -2.05 -19.56 -10.19
C LEU A 44 -3.17 -20.57 -10.42
N PRO A 45 -2.96 -21.87 -10.07
CA PRO A 45 -4.03 -22.85 -9.98
C PRO A 45 -5.15 -22.38 -9.05
N GLU A 46 -6.40 -22.62 -9.40
CA GLU A 46 -7.56 -22.13 -8.65
C GLU A 46 -7.52 -22.52 -7.16
N THR A 47 -7.10 -23.75 -6.87
CA THR A 47 -6.94 -24.31 -5.52
C THR A 47 -5.86 -23.60 -4.70
N GLU A 48 -4.86 -22.99 -5.35
CA GLU A 48 -3.75 -22.29 -4.70
C GLU A 48 -3.96 -20.77 -4.60
N ARG A 49 -4.90 -20.18 -5.36
CA ARG A 49 -5.12 -18.72 -5.40
C ARG A 49 -5.32 -18.12 -4.02
N LEU A 50 -6.31 -18.62 -3.27
CA LEU A 50 -6.65 -18.06 -1.95
C LEU A 50 -5.51 -18.23 -0.93
N PRO A 51 -4.88 -19.42 -0.77
CA PRO A 51 -3.72 -19.58 0.11
C PRO A 51 -2.57 -18.64 -0.22
N ARG A 52 -2.20 -18.50 -1.51
CA ARG A 52 -1.09 -17.65 -1.94
C ARG A 52 -1.38 -16.16 -1.70
N LEU A 53 -2.59 -15.72 -2.01
CA LEU A 53 -3.02 -14.35 -1.76
C LEU A 53 -3.05 -14.02 -0.26
N ARG A 54 -3.48 -14.96 0.58
CA ARG A 54 -3.48 -14.78 2.03
C ARG A 54 -2.05 -14.68 2.58
N GLN A 55 -1.17 -15.59 2.19
CA GLN A 55 0.24 -15.56 2.58
C GLN A 55 0.88 -14.21 2.18
N LYS A 56 0.61 -13.75 0.96
CA LYS A 56 1.16 -12.48 0.50
C LYS A 56 0.59 -11.30 1.29
N PHE A 57 -0.71 -11.31 1.59
CA PHE A 57 -1.31 -10.30 2.45
C PHE A 57 -0.64 -10.25 3.83
N GLU A 58 -0.41 -11.40 4.47
CA GLU A 58 0.23 -11.47 5.79
C GLU A 58 1.65 -10.90 5.77
N GLU A 59 2.43 -11.22 4.74
CA GLU A 59 3.77 -10.65 4.52
C GLU A 59 3.73 -9.12 4.40
N LEU A 60 2.82 -8.58 3.59
CA LEU A 60 2.72 -7.14 3.35
C LEU A 60 2.12 -6.38 4.54
N HIS A 61 1.25 -7.03 5.30
CA HIS A 61 0.56 -6.44 6.44
C HIS A 61 1.41 -6.41 7.71
N ASP A 62 2.53 -7.14 7.73
CA ASP A 62 3.47 -7.16 8.83
C ASP A 62 3.92 -5.74 9.22
N GLY A 63 4.02 -5.48 10.52
CA GLY A 63 4.32 -4.15 11.05
C GLY A 63 5.71 -3.62 10.64
N ALA A 64 6.65 -4.52 10.37
CA ALA A 64 7.99 -4.17 9.91
C ALA A 64 8.08 -4.08 8.37
N HIS A 65 7.02 -4.46 7.64
CA HIS A 65 7.04 -4.43 6.19
C HIS A 65 7.14 -2.98 5.67
N PRO A 66 8.05 -2.65 4.74
CA PRO A 66 8.26 -1.28 4.26
C PRO A 66 6.98 -0.60 3.74
N LEU A 67 6.11 -1.34 3.05
CA LEU A 67 4.82 -0.83 2.58
C LEU A 67 3.90 -0.46 3.76
N ARG A 68 3.84 -1.26 4.82
CA ARG A 68 3.03 -0.99 6.00
C ARG A 68 3.50 0.28 6.71
N VAL A 69 4.81 0.41 6.90
CA VAL A 69 5.46 1.58 7.50
C VAL A 69 5.20 2.83 6.67
N ALA A 70 5.34 2.75 5.35
CA ALA A 70 5.10 3.86 4.45
C ALA A 70 3.63 4.34 4.50
N LEU A 71 2.67 3.41 4.58
CA LEU A 71 1.25 3.74 4.72
C LEU A 71 0.89 4.35 6.08
N ASP A 72 1.62 4.02 7.14
CA ASP A 72 1.44 4.67 8.44
C ASP A 72 2.04 6.08 8.46
N LYS A 73 3.22 6.25 7.84
CA LYS A 73 3.83 7.58 7.66
C LYS A 73 3.00 8.49 6.74
N LEU A 74 2.36 7.94 5.71
CA LEU A 74 1.50 8.72 4.82
C LEU A 74 0.34 9.42 5.56
N GLN A 75 -0.19 8.78 6.60
CA GLN A 75 -1.27 9.31 7.43
C GLN A 75 -0.83 10.47 8.34
N THR A 76 0.48 10.75 8.41
CA THR A 76 1.01 11.91 9.13
C THR A 76 1.18 13.14 8.24
N LEU A 77 0.94 13.04 6.93
CA LEU A 77 0.99 14.19 6.03
C LEU A 77 -0.27 15.03 6.17
N ASP A 78 -0.11 16.34 6.36
CA ASP A 78 -1.23 17.27 6.51
C ASP A 78 -2.17 17.24 5.28
N THR A 79 -1.62 17.19 4.06
CA THR A 79 -2.40 17.06 2.82
C THR A 79 -3.34 15.86 2.87
N VAL A 80 -2.84 14.71 3.33
CA VAL A 80 -3.64 13.47 3.45
C VAL A 80 -4.68 13.60 4.55
N ARG A 81 -4.30 14.13 5.72
CA ARG A 81 -5.21 14.34 6.85
C ARG A 81 -6.36 15.29 6.49
N ILE A 82 -6.08 16.36 5.75
CA ILE A 82 -7.10 17.31 5.28
C ILE A 82 -8.09 16.61 4.34
N ILE A 83 -7.59 15.87 3.34
CA ILE A 83 -8.44 15.13 2.38
C ILE A 83 -9.33 14.10 3.09
N GLU A 84 -8.78 13.39 4.08
CA GLU A 84 -9.51 12.39 4.86
C GLU A 84 -10.41 12.99 5.96
N GLY A 85 -10.45 14.33 6.11
CA GLY A 85 -11.27 15.00 7.12
C GLY A 85 -10.79 14.78 8.56
N LYS A 86 -9.50 14.52 8.76
CA LYS A 86 -8.84 14.25 10.05
C LYS A 86 -7.94 15.39 10.54
N ALA A 87 -7.96 16.54 9.85
CA ALA A 87 -7.17 17.72 10.17
C ALA A 87 -7.71 18.44 11.42
#